data_AF-A0A817FF67-F1
#
_entry.id   AF-A0A817FF67-F1
#
_cell.length_a   1.000
_cell.length_b   1.000
_cell.length_c   1.000
_cell.angle_alpha   90.00
_cell.angle_beta   90.00
_cell.angle_gamma   90.00
#
_symmetry.space_group_name_H-M   'P 1'
#
loop_
_entity.id
_entity.type
_entity.pdbx_description
1 polymer ?
#
loop_
_entity_poly.entity_id
_entity_poly.type
_entity_poly.pdbx_seq_one_letter_code
_entity_poly.pdbx_strand_id
1 'polypeptide(L)'
;MHSVPVGFFFSPKQKRFPIWKKAIPEGNESIWDFVASQNVFTIDPNEIIASLACSKNASIIEKYLNMTRENQIFNSSANIVYDKVCETQIGRSAFIDFLKVEFDQIMTS
;
A
#
# COMPACT_ATOMS: atom_id res chain seq x y z
N MET A 1 43.75 14.16 1.50
CA MET A 1 43.37 12.76 1.84
C MET A 1 41.86 12.68 1.81
N HIS A 2 41.31 11.93 0.85
CA HIS A 2 39.88 11.79 0.64
C HIS A 2 39.29 10.83 1.68
N SER A 3 38.46 11.32 2.59
CA SER A 3 37.67 10.46 3.47
C SER A 3 36.50 9.88 2.68
N VAL A 4 36.56 8.56 2.47
CA VAL A 4 35.52 7.76 1.84
C VAL A 4 34.30 7.72 2.77
N PRO A 5 33.05 7.94 2.29
CA PRO A 5 31.89 7.88 3.17
C PRO A 5 31.62 6.43 3.58
N VAL A 6 31.31 6.26 4.86
CA VAL A 6 30.88 5.01 5.48
C VAL A 6 29.73 4.44 4.67
N GLY A 7 30.01 3.33 3.97
CA GLY A 7 29.02 2.60 3.21
C GLY A 7 27.93 2.11 4.14
N PHE A 8 26.72 2.62 3.97
CA PHE A 8 25.54 2.03 4.57
C PHE A 8 25.40 0.59 4.07
N PHE A 9 25.64 -0.35 4.98
CA PHE A 9 25.41 -1.77 4.74
C PHE A 9 23.90 -2.03 4.72
N PHE A 10 23.25 -1.72 3.60
CA PHE A 10 21.83 -2.03 3.41
C PHE A 10 21.65 -3.51 3.08
N SER A 11 20.94 -4.23 3.94
CA SER A 11 20.56 -5.64 3.75
C SER A 11 19.79 -5.84 2.44
N PRO A 12 19.87 -6.99 1.75
CA PRO A 12 19.18 -7.24 0.48
C PRO A 12 17.67 -6.99 0.50
N LYS A 13 17.03 -7.12 1.68
CA LYS A 13 15.61 -6.86 1.90
C LYS A 13 15.26 -5.36 1.89
N GLN A 14 16.15 -4.48 2.39
CA GLN A 14 15.99 -3.02 2.35
C GLN A 14 16.14 -2.42 0.94
N LYS A 15 16.77 -3.16 0.01
CA LYS A 15 16.90 -2.72 -1.39
C LYS A 15 15.58 -2.78 -2.18
N ARG A 16 14.56 -3.49 -1.69
CA ARG A 16 13.30 -3.73 -2.43
C ARG A 16 12.30 -2.58 -2.29
N PHE A 17 12.25 -1.95 -1.12
CA PHE A 17 11.31 -0.86 -0.86
C PHE A 17 11.45 0.34 -1.81
N PRO A 18 12.66 0.87 -2.10
CA PRO A 18 12.82 1.94 -3.08
C PRO A 18 12.36 1.54 -4.50
N ILE A 19 12.45 0.25 -4.83
CA ILE A 19 12.03 -0.29 -6.13
C ILE A 19 10.50 -0.31 -6.20
N TRP A 20 9.82 -0.80 -5.16
CA TRP A 20 8.35 -0.84 -5.10
C TRP A 20 7.72 0.55 -5.10
N LYS A 21 8.29 1.48 -4.33
CA LYS A 21 7.84 2.88 -4.30
C LYS A 21 7.91 3.57 -5.67
N LYS A 22 8.81 3.11 -6.55
CA LYS A 22 8.91 3.59 -7.94
C LYS A 22 8.03 2.81 -8.91
N ALA A 23 7.86 1.50 -8.70
CA ALA A 23 7.15 0.62 -9.62
C ALA A 23 5.63 0.69 -9.48
N ILE A 24 5.09 0.83 -8.26
CA ILE A 24 3.66 0.82 -8.00
C ILE A 24 2.90 2.02 -8.58
N PRO A 25 3.40 3.27 -8.47
CA PRO A 25 2.65 4.42 -8.97
C PRO A 25 2.33 4.37 -10.47
N GLU A 26 3.22 3.78 -11.26
CA GLU A 26 3.08 3.60 -12.72
C GLU A 26 2.70 2.15 -13.10
N GLY A 27 2.55 1.29 -12.09
CA GLY A 27 2.34 -0.14 -12.28
C GLY A 27 0.91 -0.46 -12.68
N ASN A 28 0.76 -1.49 -13.51
CA ASN A 28 -0.55 -2.08 -13.77
C ASN A 28 -0.97 -3.00 -12.61
N GLU A 29 -2.19 -3.52 -12.68
CA GLU A 29 -2.76 -4.40 -11.65
C GLU A 29 -1.88 -5.63 -11.37
N SER A 30 -1.26 -6.22 -12.40
CA SER A 30 -0.39 -7.39 -12.22
C SER A 30 0.86 -7.09 -11.39
N ILE A 31 1.48 -5.92 -11.59
CA ILE A 31 2.62 -5.48 -10.77
C ILE A 31 2.15 -5.24 -9.33
N TRP A 32 0.98 -4.62 -9.16
CA TRP A 32 0.42 -4.36 -7.85
C TRP A 32 0.11 -5.66 -7.09
N ASP A 33 -0.55 -6.63 -7.73
CA ASP A 33 -0.86 -7.94 -7.17
C ASP A 33 0.40 -8.71 -6.78
N PHE A 34 1.42 -8.65 -7.63
CA PHE A 34 2.71 -9.24 -7.33
C PHE A 34 3.30 -8.63 -6.04
N VAL A 35 3.32 -7.30 -5.90
CA VAL A 35 3.87 -6.68 -4.68
C VAL A 35 2.99 -6.97 -3.45
N ALA A 36 1.66 -6.98 -3.59
CA ALA A 36 0.74 -7.36 -2.52
C ALA A 36 1.00 -8.80 -2.03
N SER A 37 1.31 -9.74 -2.93
CA SER A 37 1.67 -11.11 -2.57
C SER A 37 2.96 -11.21 -1.74
N GLN A 38 3.88 -10.25 -1.89
CA GLN A 38 5.14 -10.22 -1.13
C GLN A 38 4.94 -9.78 0.32
N ASN A 39 3.77 -9.21 0.68
CA ASN A 39 3.48 -8.76 2.03
C ASN A 39 3.61 -9.89 3.07
N VAL A 40 3.19 -11.11 2.70
CA VAL A 40 3.25 -12.32 3.56
C VAL A 40 4.68 -12.73 3.90
N PHE A 41 5.65 -12.41 3.04
CA PHE A 41 7.04 -12.86 3.15
C PHE A 41 8.00 -11.79 3.67
N THR A 42 7.47 -10.62 4.06
CA THR A 42 8.27 -9.45 4.39
C THR A 42 8.37 -9.26 5.90
N ILE A 43 9.59 -8.94 6.37
CA ILE A 43 9.89 -8.73 7.79
C ILE A 43 9.26 -7.42 8.28
N ASP A 44 9.19 -6.40 7.42
CA ASP A 44 8.51 -5.13 7.66
C ASP A 44 7.36 -4.91 6.64
N PRO A 45 6.13 -5.38 6.95
CA PRO A 45 5.00 -5.26 6.05
C PRO A 45 4.55 -3.81 5.85
N ASN A 46 4.89 -2.89 6.76
CA ASN A 46 4.42 -1.50 6.71
C ASN A 46 4.98 -0.77 5.47
N GLU A 47 6.21 -1.09 5.08
CA GLU A 47 6.85 -0.55 3.86
C GLU A 47 6.09 -0.97 2.59
N ILE A 48 5.65 -2.23 2.52
CA ILE A 48 4.85 -2.72 1.38
C ILE A 48 3.47 -2.07 1.38
N ILE A 49 2.82 -2.04 2.54
CA ILE A 49 1.49 -1.43 2.73
C ILE A 49 1.50 0.03 2.28
N ALA A 50 2.49 0.81 2.73
CA ALA A 50 2.64 2.20 2.32
C ALA A 50 2.90 2.34 0.82
N SER A 51 3.67 1.43 0.21
CA SER A 51 3.97 1.47 -1.22
C SER A 51 2.74 1.16 -2.08
N LEU A 52 1.91 0.20 -1.67
CA LEU A 52 0.67 -0.19 -2.37
C LEU A 52 -0.34 0.96 -2.48
N ALA A 53 -0.39 1.83 -1.48
CA ALA A 53 -1.24 3.02 -1.46
C ALA A 53 -0.81 4.10 -2.46
N CYS A 54 0.41 4.06 -3.00
CA CYS A 54 0.92 5.05 -3.94
C CYS A 54 0.47 4.85 -5.40
N SER A 55 -0.41 3.86 -5.68
CA SER A 55 -0.92 3.63 -7.03
C SER A 55 -1.69 4.85 -7.54
N LYS A 56 -1.46 5.23 -8.80
CA LYS A 56 -2.23 6.30 -9.47
C LYS A 56 -3.52 5.80 -10.12
N ASN A 57 -3.75 4.49 -10.11
CA ASN A 57 -4.93 3.88 -10.69
C ASN A 57 -6.04 3.77 -9.64
N ALA A 58 -7.16 4.47 -9.86
CA ALA A 58 -8.29 4.48 -8.93
C ALA A 58 -8.86 3.08 -8.65
N SER A 59 -9.01 2.24 -9.68
CA SER A 59 -9.53 0.87 -9.51
C SER A 59 -8.61 -0.01 -8.66
N ILE A 60 -7.29 0.24 -8.70
CA ILE A 60 -6.33 -0.45 -7.82
C ILE A 60 -6.50 0.02 -6.37
N ILE A 61 -6.72 1.32 -6.15
CA ILE A 61 -6.95 1.85 -4.80
C ILE A 61 -8.26 1.32 -4.22
N GLU A 62 -9.32 1.24 -5.02
CA GLU A 62 -10.60 0.63 -4.62
C GLU A 62 -10.43 -0.85 -4.26
N LYS A 63 -9.72 -1.63 -5.11
CA LYS A 63 -9.34 -3.01 -4.81
C LYS A 63 -8.58 -3.11 -3.49
N TYR A 64 -7.66 -2.18 -3.25
CA TYR A 64 -6.87 -2.18 -2.03
C TYR A 64 -7.71 -1.93 -0.78
N LEU A 65 -8.65 -0.99 -0.85
CA LEU A 65 -9.59 -0.73 0.24
C LEU A 65 -10.49 -1.94 0.50
N ASN A 66 -11.01 -2.59 -0.54
CA ASN A 66 -11.80 -3.82 -0.40
C ASN A 66 -11.00 -4.97 0.23
N MET A 67 -9.70 -5.08 -0.08
CA MET A 67 -8.84 -6.08 0.58
C MET A 67 -8.74 -5.88 2.09
N THR A 68 -8.90 -4.67 2.62
CA THR A 68 -8.96 -4.44 4.08
C THR A 68 -10.20 -5.06 4.74
N ARG A 69 -11.26 -5.31 3.96
CA ARG A 69 -12.48 -6.03 4.41
C ARG A 69 -12.31 -7.54 4.30
N GLU A 70 -11.74 -8.00 3.19
CA GLU A 70 -11.73 -9.42 2.82
C GLU A 70 -10.53 -10.19 3.38
N ASN A 71 -9.41 -9.52 3.64
CA ASN A 71 -8.15 -10.17 4.01
C ASN A 71 -7.69 -9.76 5.42
N GLN A 72 -7.59 -10.73 6.32
CA GLN A 72 -7.23 -10.50 7.73
C GLN A 72 -5.86 -9.81 7.92
N ILE A 73 -4.89 -10.05 7.04
CA ILE A 73 -3.55 -9.43 7.13
C ILE A 73 -3.66 -7.92 6.86
N PHE A 74 -4.37 -7.56 5.80
CA PHE A 74 -4.59 -6.16 5.45
C PHE A 74 -5.57 -5.47 6.40
N ASN A 75 -6.58 -6.19 6.90
CA ASN A 75 -7.49 -5.72 7.93
C ASN A 75 -6.75 -5.32 9.21
N SER A 76 -5.81 -6.14 9.67
CA SER A 76 -5.00 -5.87 10.86
C SER A 76 -4.12 -4.60 10.72
N SER A 77 -3.90 -4.14 9.49
CA SER A 77 -3.13 -2.93 9.17
C SER A 77 -3.98 -1.84 8.52
N ALA A 78 -5.31 -1.93 8.62
CA ALA A 78 -6.24 -1.06 7.90
C ALA A 78 -6.03 0.43 8.24
N ASN A 79 -5.67 0.75 9.49
CA ASN A 79 -5.36 2.11 9.91
C ASN A 79 -4.21 2.72 9.09
N ILE A 80 -3.17 1.94 8.79
CA ILE A 80 -2.02 2.38 7.99
C ILE A 80 -2.44 2.50 6.52
N VAL A 81 -3.24 1.55 6.02
CA VAL A 81 -3.77 1.58 4.65
C VAL A 81 -4.57 2.87 4.43
N TYR A 82 -5.52 3.17 5.31
CA TYR A 82 -6.39 4.35 5.18
C TYR A 82 -5.61 5.66 5.26
N ASP A 83 -4.68 5.76 6.22
CA ASP A 83 -3.80 6.92 6.36
C ASP A 83 -3.03 7.18 5.05
N LYS A 84 -2.40 6.14 4.50
CA LYS A 84 -1.59 6.26 3.27
C LYS A 84 -2.41 6.53 2.02
N VAL A 85 -3.56 5.89 1.87
CA VAL A 85 -4.48 6.16 0.74
C VAL A 85 -4.94 7.62 0.76
N CYS A 86 -5.21 8.17 1.95
CA CYS A 86 -5.66 9.55 2.12
C CYS A 86 -4.57 10.62 1.85
N GLU A 87 -3.30 10.24 1.67
CA GLU A 87 -2.24 11.19 1.29
C GLU A 87 -2.41 11.73 -0.14
N THR A 88 -3.21 11.06 -0.98
CA THR A 88 -3.40 11.42 -2.39
C THR A 88 -4.82 11.90 -2.68
N GLN A 89 -5.01 12.77 -3.69
CA GLN A 89 -6.35 13.24 -4.07
C GLN A 89 -7.26 12.10 -4.55
N ILE A 90 -6.72 11.19 -5.38
CA ILE A 90 -7.44 10.02 -5.90
C ILE A 90 -7.85 9.10 -4.75
N GLY A 91 -6.91 8.81 -3.84
CA GLY A 91 -7.17 7.95 -2.71
C GLY A 91 -8.17 8.53 -1.72
N ARG A 92 -8.14 9.84 -1.44
CA ARG A 92 -9.18 10.50 -0.63
C ARG A 92 -10.58 10.33 -1.22
N SER A 93 -10.72 10.50 -2.54
CA SER A 93 -12.01 10.31 -3.21
C SER A 93 -12.49 8.86 -3.06
N ALA A 94 -11.63 7.90 -3.39
CA ALA A 94 -11.94 6.47 -3.29
C ALA A 94 -12.27 6.05 -1.85
N PHE A 95 -11.56 6.60 -0.86
CA PHE A 95 -11.81 6.31 0.55
C PHE A 95 -13.17 6.85 1.03
N ILE A 96 -13.57 8.05 0.61
CA ILE A 96 -14.89 8.58 0.92
C ILE A 96 -15.99 7.70 0.32
N ASP A 97 -15.83 7.24 -0.92
CA ASP A 97 -16.81 6.36 -1.55
C ASP A 97 -16.87 4.99 -0.88
N PHE A 98 -15.73 4.45 -0.46
CA PHE A 98 -15.65 3.25 0.38
C PHE A 98 -16.41 3.43 1.71
N LEU A 99 -16.21 4.55 2.41
CA LEU A 99 -16.91 4.82 3.68
C LEU A 99 -18.43 4.94 3.52
N LYS A 100 -18.93 5.51 2.41
CA LYS A 100 -20.37 5.58 2.15
C LYS A 100 -20.97 4.17 2.06
N VAL A 101 -20.31 3.28 1.32
CA VAL A 101 -20.75 1.89 1.17
C VAL A 101 -20.76 1.15 2.51
N GLU A 102 -19.72 1.31 3.33
CA GLU A 102 -19.66 0.72 4.67
C GLU A 102 -20.77 1.25 5.58
N PHE A 103 -21.00 2.56 5.56
CA PHE A 103 -22.04 3.19 6.37
C PHE A 103 -23.44 2.74 5.95
N ASP A 104 -23.71 2.67 4.65
CA ASP A 104 -24.98 2.18 4.12
C ASP A 104 -25.24 0.72 4.53
N GLN A 105 -24.20 -0.13 4.53
CA GLN A 105 -24.31 -1.52 5.00
C GLN A 105 -24.66 -1.59 6.50
N ILE A 106 -24.05 -0.76 7.34
CA ILE A 106 -24.37 -0.71 8.77
C ILE A 106 -25.80 -0.24 8.99
N MET A 107 -26.25 0.75 8.23
CA MET A 107 -27.59 1.35 8.39
C MET A 107 -28.73 0.49 7.81
N THR A 108 -28.41 -0.45 6.93
CA THR A 108 -29.38 -1.37 6.30
C THR A 108 -29.34 -2.80 6.88
N SER A 109 -28.35 -3.09 7.72
CA SER A 109 -28.23 -4.30 8.54
C SER A 109 -29.09 -4.24 9.80
#